data_AF-A0A442UPE7-F1
#
_entry.id   AF-A0A442UPE7-F1
#
_cell.length_a   1.000
_cell.length_b   1.000
_cell.length_c   1.000
_cell.angle_alpha   90.00
_cell.angle_beta   90.00
_cell.angle_gamma   90.00
#
_symmetry.space_group_name_H-M   'P 1'
#
loop_
_entity.id
_entity.type
_entity.pdbx_description
1 polymer ?
#
loop_
_entity_poly.entity_id
_entity_poly.type
_entity_poly.pdbx_seq_one_letter_code
_entity_poly.pdbx_strand_id
1 'polypeptide(L)'
;MTVVPFSAWLPDQADLNGQSTGDILNVLCSTGSYLPFPDLAALSSALAAEPLGFFTARSLTGQVTIFAGTTTKLWKLDNTALTWEDVSRAVGAYSANTTARWCFEQFGEYVVAVNINDDPQVFELGVSTDFAALAGSPPRASFVKAWGDFLCLMQLATDANRVHWSALNDITGWTPGTDNSDYQTFPEGGVVQGSSRATNPLIILERAIYLGTFVPGSSIIFSFVKIHDGRGAKSPYSIASRGENTFFADEGSFFQITSDGAIADIGFEKVSRTIFGQLSASDVATMIGAIDPFYSRVYWTMDLTGAGIYGAILVYDWLQTRWSIANQTNVGIFPAATAGYTLEGLDAISASLDALAYSLDSKVWQGGAPILAAFGSDFTLGFFNGPNKEAIITTQEKGDLAGGVTLVSSVYPVVDSDNCTVAIGSRMKRGAVVTWTAEITPTSSTGRADKLNASRFQKVRVTIPAGQTWHHAQGVDVNAKPTGQR
;
A
#
# COMPACT_ATOMS: atom_id res chain seq x y z
N MET A 1 -5.94 -3.03 39.54
CA MET A 1 -5.69 -3.58 38.20
C MET A 1 -6.33 -2.61 37.25
N THR A 2 -5.52 -2.05 36.37
CA THR A 2 -5.90 -0.95 35.49
C THR A 2 -5.45 -1.39 34.10
N VAL A 3 -6.41 -1.76 33.27
CA VAL A 3 -6.15 -2.11 31.88
C VAL A 3 -5.84 -0.83 31.12
N VAL A 4 -4.67 -0.80 30.49
CA VAL A 4 -4.26 0.23 29.55
C VAL A 4 -4.47 -0.34 28.14
N PRO A 5 -5.53 0.08 27.43
CA PRO A 5 -5.86 -0.49 26.13
C PRO A 5 -4.91 0.01 25.04
N PHE A 6 -4.67 -0.83 24.04
CA PHE A 6 -4.08 -0.42 22.77
C PHE A 6 -5.15 0.24 21.89
N SER A 7 -5.16 1.57 21.91
CA SER A 7 -6.03 2.42 21.10
C SER A 7 -5.38 2.84 19.78
N ALA A 8 -5.89 3.88 19.12
CA ALA A 8 -5.36 4.38 17.84
C ALA A 8 -3.91 4.86 17.96
N TRP A 9 -3.09 4.55 16.96
CA TRP A 9 -1.75 5.10 16.80
C TRP A 9 -1.84 6.49 16.20
N LEU A 10 -1.40 7.49 16.98
CA LEU A 10 -1.47 8.91 16.65
C LEU A 10 -0.12 9.56 16.98
N PRO A 11 0.96 9.21 16.26
CA PRO A 11 2.32 9.67 16.56
C PRO A 11 2.48 11.19 16.48
N ASP A 12 1.61 11.88 15.76
CA ASP A 12 1.61 13.34 15.69
C ASP A 12 1.11 14.00 16.98
N GLN A 13 0.40 13.28 17.85
CA GLN A 13 -0.15 13.82 19.08
C GLN A 13 0.82 13.66 20.26
N ALA A 14 0.63 14.49 21.29
CA ALA A 14 1.43 14.40 22.50
C ALA A 14 1.18 13.07 23.25
N ASP A 15 2.25 12.32 23.50
CA ASP A 15 2.22 10.98 24.13
C ASP A 15 1.83 11.01 25.63
N LEU A 16 2.23 12.05 26.38
CA LEU A 16 2.08 12.07 27.85
C LEU A 16 0.63 12.06 28.30
N ASN A 17 0.28 11.05 29.10
CA ASN A 17 -1.05 10.86 29.67
C ASN A 17 -2.16 10.84 28.61
N GLY A 18 -1.79 10.60 27.36
CA GLY A 18 -2.71 10.52 26.24
C GLY A 18 -3.63 9.31 26.30
N GLN A 19 -4.53 9.26 25.32
CA GLN A 19 -5.44 8.15 25.08
C GLN A 19 -5.06 7.33 23.85
N SER A 20 -4.02 7.71 23.11
CA SER A 20 -3.46 6.99 21.96
C SER A 20 -2.48 5.90 22.38
N THR A 21 -2.26 4.92 21.52
CA THR A 21 -1.15 3.98 21.65
C THR A 21 0.15 4.72 21.34
N GLY A 22 1.26 4.32 21.97
CA GLY A 22 2.59 4.78 21.61
C GLY A 22 3.06 4.19 20.28
N ASP A 23 4.36 3.94 20.14
CA ASP A 23 4.96 3.30 18.97
C ASP A 23 4.32 1.93 18.67
N ILE A 24 4.04 1.67 17.39
CA ILE A 24 3.58 0.38 16.87
C ILE A 24 4.42 -0.04 15.65
N LEU A 25 4.56 -1.34 15.42
CA LEU A 25 5.23 -1.90 14.25
C LEU A 25 4.64 -3.27 13.91
N ASN A 26 4.47 -3.55 12.61
CA ASN A 26 4.05 -4.84 12.06
C ASN A 26 2.69 -5.31 12.56
N VAL A 27 1.73 -4.40 12.57
CA VAL A 27 0.36 -4.66 12.99
C VAL A 27 -0.67 -4.07 12.04
N LEU A 28 -1.85 -4.68 12.01
CA LEU A 28 -3.03 -4.19 11.31
C LEU A 28 -4.09 -3.74 12.32
N CYS A 29 -4.90 -2.75 11.96
CA CYS A 29 -5.94 -2.23 12.85
C CYS A 29 -7.17 -3.16 12.91
N SER A 30 -7.73 -3.31 14.12
CA SER A 30 -9.05 -3.90 14.36
C SER A 30 -9.80 -3.14 15.46
N THR A 31 -11.11 -3.29 15.54
CA THR A 31 -11.91 -2.64 16.59
C THR A 31 -11.45 -3.09 17.98
N GLY A 32 -10.88 -2.17 18.76
CA GLY A 32 -10.42 -2.44 20.13
C GLY A 32 -9.17 -3.32 20.25
N SER A 33 -8.47 -3.60 19.14
CA SER A 33 -7.22 -4.37 19.16
C SER A 33 -6.31 -4.03 17.97
N TYR A 34 -5.15 -4.66 17.96
CA TYR A 34 -4.34 -4.86 16.76
C TYR A 34 -4.40 -6.33 16.32
N LEU A 35 -4.12 -6.59 15.04
CA LEU A 35 -3.97 -7.91 14.41
C LEU A 35 -2.52 -8.05 13.90
N PRO A 36 -2.01 -9.28 13.69
CA PRO A 36 -0.71 -9.46 13.06
C PRO A 36 -0.66 -8.89 11.64
N PHE A 37 0.51 -8.38 11.26
CA PHE A 37 0.84 -8.15 9.86
C PHE A 37 1.56 -9.40 9.30
N PRO A 38 1.01 -10.07 8.27
CA PRO A 38 1.66 -11.22 7.64
C PRO A 38 2.96 -10.82 6.93
N ASP A 39 3.99 -11.67 6.97
CA ASP A 39 5.23 -11.42 6.24
C ASP A 39 5.06 -11.66 4.74
N LEU A 40 5.97 -11.07 3.95
CA LEU A 40 6.05 -11.30 2.52
C LEU A 40 6.70 -12.66 2.26
N ALA A 41 5.93 -13.62 1.78
CA ALA A 41 6.45 -14.89 1.30
C ALA A 41 6.68 -14.81 -0.22
N ALA A 42 7.83 -15.29 -0.69
CA ALA A 42 8.15 -15.31 -2.12
C ALA A 42 7.32 -16.38 -2.84
N LEU A 43 6.83 -16.06 -4.05
CA LEU A 43 6.16 -16.99 -4.95
C LEU A 43 7.04 -17.32 -6.16
N SER A 44 7.55 -16.30 -6.87
CA SER A 44 8.20 -16.49 -8.17
C SER A 44 9.72 -16.60 -8.05
N SER A 45 10.36 -17.06 -9.13
CA SER A 45 11.77 -16.76 -9.36
C SER A 45 12.00 -15.24 -9.51
N ALA A 46 13.25 -14.80 -9.28
CA ALA A 46 13.62 -13.40 -9.41
C ALA A 46 13.58 -12.94 -10.88
N LEU A 47 13.09 -11.72 -11.12
CA LEU A 47 13.31 -11.03 -12.39
C LEU A 47 14.79 -10.70 -12.58
N ALA A 48 15.24 -10.69 -13.83
CA ALA A 48 16.65 -10.39 -14.16
C ALA A 48 17.02 -8.90 -13.95
N ALA A 49 16.04 -8.01 -13.78
CA ALA A 49 16.22 -6.58 -13.57
C ALA A 49 15.08 -6.02 -12.71
N GLU A 50 15.29 -4.81 -12.19
CA GLU A 50 14.31 -4.14 -11.33
C GLU A 50 12.95 -3.98 -12.04
N PRO A 51 11.85 -4.43 -11.40
CA PRO A 51 10.50 -4.20 -11.92
C PRO A 51 10.09 -2.75 -11.69
N LEU A 52 9.82 -2.05 -12.79
CA LEU A 52 9.41 -0.65 -12.81
C LEU A 52 7.89 -0.48 -12.87
N GLY A 53 7.12 -1.54 -13.08
CA GLY A 53 5.68 -1.56 -12.90
C GLY A 53 5.13 -2.98 -13.01
N PHE A 54 3.97 -3.21 -12.42
CA PHE A 54 3.41 -4.55 -12.27
C PHE A 54 1.89 -4.49 -12.25
N PHE A 55 1.25 -5.56 -12.71
CA PHE A 55 -0.19 -5.62 -12.91
C PHE A 55 -0.71 -7.04 -12.91
N THR A 56 -1.94 -7.21 -12.46
CA THR A 56 -2.66 -8.48 -12.58
C THR A 56 -3.89 -8.27 -13.44
N ALA A 57 -3.99 -9.05 -14.50
CA ALA A 57 -5.14 -9.12 -15.38
C ALA A 57 -5.96 -10.38 -15.10
N ARG A 58 -7.26 -10.33 -15.37
CA ARG A 58 -8.15 -11.49 -15.33
C ARG A 58 -8.97 -11.58 -16.61
N SER A 59 -8.82 -12.66 -17.37
CA SER A 59 -9.63 -12.90 -18.58
C SER A 59 -11.10 -13.18 -18.23
N LEU A 60 -11.99 -13.09 -19.21
CA LEU A 60 -13.40 -13.47 -19.09
C LEU A 60 -13.58 -14.97 -18.79
N THR A 61 -12.61 -15.80 -19.18
CA THR A 61 -12.55 -17.22 -18.81
C THR A 61 -12.11 -17.46 -17.36
N GLY A 62 -11.75 -16.39 -16.63
CA GLY A 62 -11.33 -16.45 -15.23
C GLY A 62 -9.85 -16.75 -15.02
N GLN A 63 -9.05 -16.86 -16.09
CA GLN A 63 -7.60 -17.04 -15.97
C GLN A 63 -6.95 -15.75 -15.49
N VAL A 64 -6.01 -15.90 -14.56
CA VAL A 64 -5.26 -14.77 -13.99
C VAL A 64 -3.87 -14.74 -14.61
N THR A 65 -3.45 -13.56 -15.05
CA THR A 65 -2.13 -13.35 -15.63
C THR A 65 -1.46 -12.17 -14.94
N ILE A 66 -0.21 -12.35 -14.49
CA ILE A 66 0.57 -11.30 -13.84
C ILE A 66 1.64 -10.82 -14.82
N PHE A 67 1.71 -9.51 -14.99
CA PHE A 67 2.69 -8.82 -15.81
C PHE A 67 3.62 -7.98 -14.95
N ALA A 68 4.87 -7.89 -15.38
CA ALA A 68 5.86 -7.00 -14.81
C ALA A 68 6.71 -6.37 -15.93
N GLY A 69 6.99 -5.08 -15.85
CA GLY A 69 7.84 -4.38 -16.80
C GLY A 69 9.17 -3.98 -16.18
N THR A 70 10.28 -4.25 -16.85
CA THR A 70 11.61 -3.76 -16.49
C THR A 70 12.04 -2.65 -17.45
N THR A 71 13.26 -2.14 -17.33
CA THR A 71 13.82 -1.08 -18.19
C THR A 71 13.65 -1.38 -19.68
N THR A 72 13.94 -2.62 -20.08
CA THR A 72 14.05 -3.01 -21.50
C THR A 72 13.05 -4.07 -21.94
N LYS A 73 12.31 -4.70 -21.02
CA LYS A 73 11.46 -5.88 -21.30
C LYS A 73 10.12 -5.83 -20.55
N LEU A 74 9.12 -6.50 -21.12
CA LEU A 74 7.86 -6.85 -20.46
C LEU A 74 7.82 -8.36 -20.24
N TRP A 75 7.39 -8.76 -19.05
CA TRP A 75 7.39 -10.13 -18.58
C TRP A 75 6.00 -10.57 -18.18
N LYS A 76 5.71 -11.85 -18.39
CA LYS A 76 4.50 -12.54 -17.95
C LYS A 76 4.90 -13.68 -17.04
N LEU A 77 4.26 -13.81 -15.88
CA LEU A 77 4.51 -14.94 -14.98
C LEU A 77 3.93 -16.22 -15.57
N ASP A 78 4.76 -17.27 -15.69
CA ASP A 78 4.27 -18.62 -15.95
C ASP A 78 3.64 -19.18 -14.67
N ASN A 79 2.34 -19.46 -14.75
CA ASN A 79 1.58 -19.93 -13.60
C ASN A 79 1.90 -21.38 -13.20
N THR A 80 2.71 -22.13 -13.94
CA THR A 80 3.08 -23.52 -13.61
C THR A 80 4.45 -23.59 -12.96
N ALA A 81 5.46 -23.06 -13.64
CA ALA A 81 6.86 -23.07 -13.21
C ALA A 81 7.21 -21.91 -12.27
N LEU A 82 6.33 -20.90 -12.13
CA LEU A 82 6.58 -19.69 -11.34
C LEU A 82 7.82 -18.92 -11.80
N THR A 83 8.14 -19.02 -13.10
CA THR A 83 9.22 -18.29 -13.77
C THR A 83 8.68 -17.20 -14.68
N TRP A 84 9.52 -16.22 -15.01
CA TRP A 84 9.13 -15.11 -15.87
C TRP A 84 9.42 -15.40 -17.35
N GLU A 85 8.39 -15.32 -18.19
CA GLU A 85 8.47 -15.39 -19.64
C GLU A 85 8.62 -13.99 -20.22
N ASP A 86 9.58 -13.80 -21.14
CA ASP A 86 9.70 -12.56 -21.90
C ASP A 86 8.58 -12.51 -22.94
N VAL A 87 7.72 -11.51 -22.83
CA VAL A 87 6.60 -11.25 -23.76
C VAL A 87 6.75 -9.87 -24.39
N SER A 88 7.98 -9.37 -24.48
CA SER A 88 8.28 -8.09 -25.10
C SER A 88 7.95 -8.09 -26.59
N ARG A 89 7.74 -6.90 -27.15
CA ARG A 89 7.61 -6.75 -28.60
C ARG A 89 8.76 -7.41 -29.35
N ALA A 90 8.44 -8.00 -30.49
CA ALA A 90 9.39 -8.81 -31.28
C ALA A 90 10.66 -8.05 -31.72
N VAL A 91 10.58 -6.72 -31.85
CA VAL A 91 11.70 -5.88 -32.30
C VAL A 91 11.85 -4.65 -31.41
N GLY A 92 13.07 -4.46 -30.90
CA GLY A 92 13.48 -3.26 -30.15
C GLY A 92 13.22 -3.35 -28.64
N ALA A 93 14.19 -2.90 -27.86
CA ALA A 93 14.05 -2.79 -26.41
C ALA A 93 13.12 -1.63 -26.01
N TYR A 94 12.54 -1.71 -24.82
CA TYR A 94 11.88 -0.57 -24.18
C TYR A 94 12.90 0.37 -23.51
N SER A 95 12.43 1.56 -23.12
CA SER A 95 13.23 2.62 -22.50
C SER A 95 12.63 3.11 -21.17
N ALA A 96 11.90 2.26 -20.45
CA ALA A 96 11.36 2.59 -19.13
C ALA A 96 12.47 2.87 -18.11
N ASN A 97 12.20 3.69 -17.09
CA ASN A 97 13.14 3.98 -16.02
C ASN A 97 12.41 4.38 -14.71
N THR A 98 13.15 4.70 -13.64
CA THR A 98 12.59 5.03 -12.33
C THR A 98 11.70 6.28 -12.32
N THR A 99 11.86 7.19 -13.29
CA THR A 99 10.99 8.38 -13.49
C THR A 99 9.86 8.14 -14.50
N ALA A 100 10.08 7.22 -15.44
CA ALA A 100 9.17 6.82 -16.50
C ALA A 100 8.80 5.34 -16.32
N ARG A 101 8.09 5.05 -15.22
CA ARG A 101 7.69 3.69 -14.84
C ARG A 101 6.58 3.17 -15.74
N TRP A 102 6.36 1.86 -15.68
CA TRP A 102 5.27 1.23 -16.40
C TRP A 102 3.95 1.45 -15.66
N CYS A 103 2.91 1.86 -16.40
CA CYS A 103 1.54 1.83 -15.96
C CYS A 103 0.77 0.85 -16.86
N PHE A 104 -0.07 0.02 -16.24
CA PHE A 104 -0.90 -0.96 -16.93
C PHE A 104 -2.37 -0.71 -16.61
N GLU A 105 -3.23 -1.03 -17.57
CA GLU A 105 -4.66 -1.12 -17.33
C GLU A 105 -5.29 -2.18 -18.26
N GLN A 106 -6.31 -2.86 -17.75
CA GLN A 106 -7.07 -3.83 -18.53
C GLN A 106 -8.32 -3.18 -19.12
N PHE A 107 -8.57 -3.41 -20.40
CA PHE A 107 -9.76 -3.00 -21.13
C PHE A 107 -10.35 -4.23 -21.84
N GLY A 108 -11.37 -4.84 -21.25
CA GLY A 108 -11.88 -6.13 -21.73
C GLY A 108 -10.81 -7.23 -21.63
N GLU A 109 -10.52 -7.91 -22.74
CA GLU A 109 -9.44 -8.91 -22.84
C GLU A 109 -8.07 -8.31 -23.20
N TYR A 110 -7.99 -6.98 -23.39
CA TYR A 110 -6.75 -6.30 -23.72
C TYR A 110 -6.08 -5.74 -22.48
N VAL A 111 -4.78 -5.98 -22.33
CA VAL A 111 -3.93 -5.32 -21.35
C VAL A 111 -3.10 -4.28 -22.09
N VAL A 112 -3.24 -3.01 -21.70
CA VAL A 112 -2.46 -1.90 -22.26
C VAL A 112 -1.37 -1.52 -21.27
N ALA A 113 -0.13 -1.42 -21.77
CA ALA A 113 1.04 -1.04 -21.02
C ALA A 113 1.64 0.24 -21.60
N VAL A 114 1.86 1.25 -20.75
CA VAL A 114 2.47 2.51 -21.15
C VAL A 114 3.66 2.84 -20.26
N ASN A 115 4.70 3.40 -20.86
CA ASN A 115 5.72 4.18 -20.19
C ASN A 115 5.98 5.38 -21.10
N ILE A 116 6.14 6.58 -20.57
CA ILE A 116 6.18 7.82 -21.39
C ILE A 116 7.31 7.80 -22.45
N ASN A 117 8.30 6.90 -22.33
CA ASN A 117 9.43 6.76 -23.24
C ASN A 117 9.14 5.91 -24.49
N ASP A 118 8.09 5.10 -24.49
CA ASP A 118 7.73 4.20 -25.57
C ASP A 118 6.28 4.42 -26.03
N ASP A 119 6.00 4.04 -27.27
CA ASP A 119 4.61 3.99 -27.75
C ASP A 119 3.79 3.01 -26.91
N PRO A 120 2.50 3.29 -26.62
CA PRO A 120 1.63 2.38 -25.89
C PRO A 120 1.65 0.97 -26.48
N GLN A 121 1.74 -0.05 -25.62
CA GLN A 121 1.77 -1.45 -26.00
C GLN A 121 0.46 -2.14 -25.59
N VAL A 122 0.07 -3.19 -26.32
CA VAL A 122 -1.13 -3.99 -26.06
C VAL A 122 -0.83 -5.48 -26.10
N PHE A 123 -1.52 -6.23 -25.25
CA PHE A 123 -1.50 -7.70 -25.19
C PHE A 123 -2.94 -8.22 -25.05
N GLU A 124 -3.37 -9.14 -25.90
CA GLU A 124 -4.68 -9.78 -25.82
C GLU A 124 -4.58 -11.09 -25.04
N LEU A 125 -5.32 -11.18 -23.93
CA LEU A 125 -5.32 -12.34 -23.04
C LEU A 125 -5.84 -13.57 -23.78
N GLY A 126 -5.09 -14.68 -23.71
CA GLY A 126 -5.45 -15.95 -24.34
C GLY A 126 -5.18 -16.01 -25.86
N VAL A 127 -4.72 -14.93 -26.48
CA VAL A 127 -4.44 -14.86 -27.93
C VAL A 127 -2.99 -14.46 -28.20
N SER A 128 -2.51 -13.37 -27.60
CA SER A 128 -1.16 -12.86 -27.84
C SER A 128 -0.09 -13.75 -27.20
N THR A 129 1.05 -13.86 -27.89
CA THR A 129 2.29 -14.39 -27.30
C THR A 129 3.17 -13.27 -26.76
N ASP A 130 3.21 -12.14 -27.46
CA ASP A 130 4.04 -10.98 -27.18
C ASP A 130 3.21 -9.70 -27.22
N PHE A 131 3.66 -8.66 -26.50
CA PHE A 131 3.13 -7.32 -26.63
C PHE A 131 3.42 -6.75 -28.02
N ALA A 132 2.49 -5.94 -28.54
CA ALA A 132 2.67 -5.19 -29.77
C ALA A 132 2.35 -3.71 -29.56
N ALA A 133 2.84 -2.83 -30.44
CA ALA A 133 2.45 -1.43 -30.42
C ALA A 133 0.93 -1.30 -30.65
N LEU A 134 0.27 -0.49 -29.83
CA LEU A 134 -1.15 -0.21 -29.95
C LEU A 134 -1.41 0.58 -31.24
N ALA A 135 -2.34 0.07 -32.06
CA ALA A 135 -2.70 0.69 -33.32
C ALA A 135 -3.39 2.06 -33.14
N GLY A 136 -3.47 2.84 -34.22
CA GLY A 136 -4.14 4.15 -34.21
C GLY A 136 -3.28 5.35 -33.81
N SER A 137 -1.98 5.11 -33.55
CA SER A 137 -1.03 6.15 -33.15
C SER A 137 -1.44 6.93 -31.89
N PRO A 138 -1.80 6.26 -30.78
CA PRO A 138 -2.01 6.92 -29.51
C PRO A 138 -0.79 7.74 -29.07
N PRO A 139 -0.98 8.87 -28.37
CA PRO A 139 0.13 9.62 -27.81
C PRO A 139 0.86 8.79 -26.73
N ARG A 140 2.17 9.03 -26.59
CA ARG A 140 2.97 8.48 -25.49
C ARG A 140 2.56 9.11 -24.17
N ALA A 141 2.45 8.29 -23.11
CA ALA A 141 1.88 8.70 -21.83
C ALA A 141 2.53 7.96 -20.66
N SER A 142 2.55 8.58 -19.47
CA SER A 142 2.98 7.89 -18.24
C SER A 142 1.89 6.99 -17.64
N PHE A 143 0.62 7.36 -17.81
CA PHE A 143 -0.48 6.67 -17.14
C PHE A 143 -1.60 6.32 -18.09
N VAL A 144 -2.21 5.16 -17.86
CA VAL A 144 -3.37 4.66 -18.56
C VAL A 144 -4.44 4.24 -17.55
N LYS A 145 -5.70 4.61 -17.81
CA LYS A 145 -6.89 4.19 -17.05
C LYS A 145 -8.05 3.91 -17.98
N ALA A 146 -8.94 3.01 -17.57
CA ALA A 146 -10.22 2.77 -18.24
C ALA A 146 -11.29 3.59 -17.55
N TRP A 147 -12.03 4.41 -18.31
CA TRP A 147 -13.17 5.21 -17.84
C TRP A 147 -14.45 4.66 -18.47
N GLY A 148 -14.94 3.56 -17.92
CA GLY A 148 -15.99 2.77 -18.60
C GLY A 148 -15.46 2.26 -19.93
N ASP A 149 -16.10 2.70 -21.02
CA ASP A 149 -15.80 2.24 -22.38
C ASP A 149 -14.71 3.07 -23.09
N PHE A 150 -13.99 3.92 -22.36
CA PHE A 150 -12.89 4.71 -22.91
C PHE A 150 -11.55 4.30 -22.31
N LEU A 151 -10.54 4.11 -23.16
CA LEU A 151 -9.16 3.99 -22.72
C LEU A 151 -8.52 5.38 -22.69
N CYS A 152 -8.02 5.79 -21.53
CA CYS A 152 -7.63 7.17 -21.29
C CYS A 152 -6.15 7.26 -20.91
N LEU A 153 -5.43 8.15 -21.59
CA LEU A 153 -4.01 8.42 -21.42
C LEU A 153 -3.80 9.77 -20.74
N MET A 154 -2.84 9.81 -19.82
CA MET A 154 -2.57 10.95 -18.95
C MET A 154 -1.06 11.18 -18.82
N GLN A 155 -0.69 12.42 -18.51
CA GLN A 155 0.69 12.88 -18.50
C GLN A 155 1.38 12.53 -19.83
N LEU A 156 0.86 13.13 -20.91
CA LEU A 156 1.34 12.87 -22.26
C LEU A 156 2.75 13.45 -22.43
N ALA A 157 3.56 12.82 -23.29
CA ALA A 157 4.94 13.26 -23.57
C ALA A 157 5.02 14.69 -24.12
N THR A 158 4.03 15.13 -24.88
CA THR A 158 3.96 16.48 -25.46
C THR A 158 3.17 17.45 -24.59
N ASP A 159 2.11 16.96 -23.94
CA ASP A 159 1.11 17.76 -23.22
C ASP A 159 0.83 17.13 -21.84
N ALA A 160 1.71 17.39 -20.87
CA ALA A 160 1.64 16.78 -19.55
C ALA A 160 0.40 17.19 -18.73
N ASN A 161 -0.22 18.32 -19.05
CA ASN A 161 -1.46 18.85 -18.45
C ASN A 161 -2.73 18.43 -19.23
N ARG A 162 -2.66 17.38 -20.05
CA ARG A 162 -3.76 16.90 -20.90
C ARG A 162 -4.16 15.47 -20.54
N VAL A 163 -5.45 15.20 -20.66
CA VAL A 163 -6.00 13.83 -20.78
C VAL A 163 -6.48 13.62 -22.22
N HIS A 164 -6.24 12.44 -22.79
CA HIS A 164 -6.69 12.05 -24.13
C HIS A 164 -7.32 10.67 -24.05
N TRP A 165 -8.52 10.50 -24.60
CA TRP A 165 -9.25 9.24 -24.59
C TRP A 165 -9.47 8.68 -25.99
N SER A 166 -9.51 7.35 -26.05
CA SER A 166 -9.77 6.59 -27.27
C SER A 166 -11.19 6.81 -27.79
N ALA A 167 -11.49 6.25 -28.96
CA ALA A 167 -12.85 6.10 -29.44
C ALA A 167 -13.65 5.22 -28.47
N LEU A 168 -14.97 5.42 -28.46
CA LEU A 168 -15.89 4.70 -27.59
C LEU A 168 -15.81 3.19 -27.87
N ASN A 169 -15.43 2.41 -26.86
CA ASN A 169 -15.26 0.97 -26.92
C ASN A 169 -14.26 0.49 -28.00
N ASP A 170 -13.32 1.34 -28.40
CA ASP A 170 -12.27 1.00 -29.36
C ASP A 170 -10.93 1.62 -28.93
N ILE A 171 -10.03 0.77 -28.45
CA ILE A 171 -8.68 1.16 -27.99
C ILE A 171 -7.74 1.57 -29.12
N THR A 172 -8.15 1.42 -30.38
CA THR A 172 -7.36 1.77 -31.57
C THR A 172 -7.79 3.07 -32.24
N GLY A 173 -8.93 3.66 -31.84
CA GLY A 173 -9.37 4.95 -32.36
C GLY A 173 -8.82 6.12 -31.53
N TRP A 174 -7.99 6.98 -32.12
CA TRP A 174 -7.36 8.13 -31.42
C TRP A 174 -7.48 9.45 -32.19
N THR A 175 -8.39 9.52 -33.17
CA THR A 175 -8.59 10.73 -33.97
C THR A 175 -9.61 11.64 -33.28
N PRO A 176 -9.21 12.84 -32.80
CA PRO A 176 -10.12 13.73 -32.10
C PRO A 176 -11.33 14.12 -32.96
N GLY A 177 -12.52 14.10 -32.36
CA GLY A 177 -13.80 14.37 -33.03
C GLY A 177 -14.37 13.20 -33.82
N THR A 178 -13.74 12.02 -33.78
CA THR A 178 -14.22 10.79 -34.46
C THR A 178 -14.58 9.74 -33.41
N ASP A 179 -15.76 9.13 -33.53
CA ASP A 179 -16.24 8.05 -32.64
C ASP A 179 -16.10 8.34 -31.13
N ASN A 180 -16.31 9.62 -30.76
CA ASN A 180 -16.17 10.16 -29.41
C ASN A 180 -14.73 10.15 -28.83
N SER A 181 -13.70 9.88 -29.64
CA SER A 181 -12.32 10.18 -29.24
C SER A 181 -12.10 11.68 -29.23
N ASP A 182 -11.50 12.20 -28.15
CA ASP A 182 -11.13 13.60 -28.00
C ASP A 182 -10.17 13.78 -26.81
N TYR A 183 -9.81 15.01 -26.47
CA TYR A 183 -8.91 15.33 -25.36
C TYR A 183 -9.36 16.56 -24.58
N GLN A 184 -8.87 16.70 -23.35
CA GLN A 184 -9.02 17.92 -22.55
C GLN A 184 -7.66 18.39 -22.06
N THR A 185 -7.32 19.65 -22.38
CA THR A 185 -6.16 20.34 -21.79
C THR A 185 -6.62 21.21 -20.63
N PHE A 186 -6.00 21.07 -19.47
CA PHE A 186 -6.36 21.86 -18.29
C PHE A 186 -5.53 23.17 -18.26
N PRO A 187 -6.18 24.34 -18.13
CA PRO A 187 -5.47 25.62 -18.13
C PRO A 187 -4.69 25.87 -16.83
N GLU A 188 -5.09 25.22 -15.74
CA GLU A 188 -4.52 25.37 -14.40
C GLU A 188 -4.44 24.01 -13.68
N GLY A 189 -3.55 23.90 -12.70
CA GLY A 189 -3.38 22.69 -11.87
C GLY A 189 -2.05 21.96 -12.07
N GLY A 190 -1.30 22.27 -13.13
CA GLY A 190 0.01 21.66 -13.39
C GLY A 190 -0.09 20.37 -14.20
N VAL A 191 0.82 19.44 -13.95
CA VAL A 191 0.85 18.13 -14.63
C VAL A 191 -0.31 17.25 -14.15
N VAL A 192 -0.91 16.47 -15.05
CA VAL A 192 -1.90 15.43 -14.67
C VAL A 192 -1.15 14.28 -14.00
N GLN A 193 -1.49 13.97 -12.76
CA GLN A 193 -0.83 12.95 -11.95
C GLN A 193 -1.55 11.60 -12.06
N GLY A 194 -2.86 11.62 -12.33
CA GLY A 194 -3.63 10.41 -12.57
C GLY A 194 -5.13 10.66 -12.47
N SER A 195 -5.89 9.57 -12.41
CA SER A 195 -7.33 9.62 -12.22
C SER A 195 -7.88 8.42 -11.46
N SER A 196 -9.08 8.58 -10.93
CA SER A 196 -9.89 7.44 -10.49
C SER A 196 -10.30 6.57 -11.69
N ARG A 197 -10.73 5.33 -11.44
CA ARG A 197 -11.18 4.36 -12.47
C ARG A 197 -12.66 4.43 -12.83
N ALA A 198 -13.40 5.40 -12.31
CA ALA A 198 -14.83 5.54 -12.59
C ALA A 198 -15.07 6.10 -13.99
N THR A 199 -16.25 5.82 -14.58
CA THR A 199 -16.70 6.44 -15.83
C THR A 199 -16.78 7.97 -15.73
N ASN A 200 -17.14 8.49 -14.56
CA ASN A 200 -17.03 9.90 -14.22
C ASN A 200 -15.79 10.08 -13.34
N PRO A 201 -14.60 10.27 -13.94
CA PRO A 201 -13.36 10.21 -13.20
C PRO A 201 -13.10 11.49 -12.42
N LEU A 202 -12.49 11.35 -11.24
CA LEU A 202 -11.71 12.42 -10.63
C LEU A 202 -10.35 12.48 -11.34
N ILE A 203 -10.02 13.63 -11.93
CA ILE A 203 -8.72 13.92 -12.52
C ILE A 203 -7.90 14.68 -11.50
N ILE A 204 -6.80 14.07 -11.06
CA ILE A 204 -5.92 14.63 -10.03
C ILE A 204 -4.68 15.19 -10.73
N LEU A 205 -4.49 16.49 -10.63
CA LEU A 205 -3.28 17.19 -11.08
C LEU A 205 -2.36 17.45 -9.88
N GLU A 206 -1.23 18.10 -10.09
CA GLU A 206 -0.31 18.49 -9.01
C GLU A 206 -0.96 19.44 -7.99
N ARG A 207 -1.82 20.35 -8.45
CA ARG A 207 -2.37 21.45 -7.64
C ARG A 207 -3.85 21.73 -7.88
N ALA A 208 -4.56 20.83 -8.55
CA ALA A 208 -6.02 20.93 -8.71
C ALA A 208 -6.64 19.55 -8.87
N ILE A 209 -7.94 19.44 -8.59
CA ILE A 209 -8.74 18.24 -8.87
C ILE A 209 -9.96 18.66 -9.68
N TYR A 210 -10.20 17.95 -10.78
CA TYR A 210 -11.37 18.12 -11.65
C TYR A 210 -12.26 16.89 -11.59
N LEU A 211 -13.57 17.10 -11.64
CA LEU A 211 -14.55 16.04 -11.85
C LEU A 211 -14.90 15.99 -13.33
N GLY A 212 -14.58 14.88 -13.98
CA GLY A 212 -15.02 14.55 -15.34
C GLY A 212 -16.40 13.90 -15.31
N THR A 213 -17.30 14.36 -16.17
CA THR A 213 -18.63 13.77 -16.36
C THR A 213 -18.80 13.40 -17.83
N PHE A 214 -19.07 12.13 -18.10
CA PHE A 214 -19.41 11.68 -19.45
C PHE A 214 -20.80 12.22 -19.84
N VAL A 215 -20.92 12.79 -21.03
CA VAL A 215 -22.17 13.38 -21.55
C VAL A 215 -22.59 12.64 -22.85
N PRO A 216 -23.36 11.55 -22.74
CA PRO A 216 -23.75 10.76 -23.90
C PRO A 216 -24.56 11.57 -24.92
N GLY A 217 -24.24 11.43 -26.21
CA GLY A 217 -24.98 12.08 -27.31
C GLY A 217 -24.74 13.58 -27.48
N SER A 218 -23.81 14.16 -26.71
CA SER A 218 -23.38 15.55 -26.81
C SER A 218 -22.14 15.67 -27.72
N SER A 219 -21.94 16.85 -28.32
CA SER A 219 -20.69 17.17 -29.02
C SER A 219 -19.50 17.34 -28.07
N ILE A 220 -19.77 17.64 -26.80
CA ILE A 220 -18.81 17.57 -25.70
C ILE A 220 -18.93 16.16 -25.11
N ILE A 221 -17.87 15.36 -25.21
CA ILE A 221 -17.85 13.97 -24.74
C ILE A 221 -17.73 13.93 -23.21
N PHE A 222 -16.76 14.65 -22.66
CA PHE A 222 -16.55 14.81 -21.22
C PHE A 222 -16.61 16.29 -20.83
N SER A 223 -17.41 16.60 -19.80
CA SER A 223 -17.39 17.91 -19.13
C SER A 223 -16.52 17.84 -17.89
N PHE A 224 -15.56 18.77 -17.74
CA PHE A 224 -14.66 18.82 -16.60
C PHE A 224 -14.94 20.06 -15.75
N VAL A 225 -15.19 19.85 -14.45
CA VAL A 225 -15.42 20.92 -13.48
C VAL A 225 -14.33 20.89 -12.42
N LYS A 226 -13.63 22.02 -12.19
CA LYS A 226 -12.66 22.14 -11.10
C LYS A 226 -13.41 22.09 -9.77
N ILE A 227 -13.14 21.08 -8.96
CA ILE A 227 -13.78 20.88 -7.65
C ILE A 227 -12.85 21.25 -6.49
N HIS A 228 -11.53 21.16 -6.69
CA HIS A 228 -10.52 21.61 -5.73
C HIS A 228 -9.42 22.40 -6.42
N ASP A 229 -8.99 23.48 -5.76
CA ASP A 229 -7.91 24.36 -6.20
C ASP A 229 -6.81 24.40 -5.13
N GLY A 230 -5.55 24.42 -5.57
CA GLY A 230 -4.39 24.38 -4.68
C GLY A 230 -4.13 23.04 -4.00
N ARG A 231 -4.80 21.96 -4.43
CA ARG A 231 -4.65 20.61 -3.88
C ARG A 231 -4.60 19.56 -4.98
N GLY A 232 -3.69 18.61 -4.83
CA GLY A 232 -3.44 17.58 -5.83
C GLY A 232 -2.59 16.45 -5.28
N ALA A 233 -2.12 15.58 -6.16
CA ALA A 233 -1.17 14.54 -5.78
C ALA A 233 0.25 15.02 -6.05
N LYS A 234 1.15 14.83 -5.09
CA LYS A 234 2.59 14.97 -5.32
C LYS A 234 3.20 13.69 -5.86
N SER A 235 2.62 12.56 -5.45
CA SER A 235 3.01 11.22 -5.86
C SER A 235 1.93 10.61 -6.76
N PRO A 236 2.15 10.53 -8.07
CA PRO A 236 1.13 9.99 -8.97
C PRO A 236 0.85 8.50 -8.71
N TYR A 237 1.90 7.73 -8.36
CA TYR A 237 1.77 6.30 -8.04
C TYR A 237 1.10 6.02 -6.69
N SER A 238 0.91 7.04 -5.84
CA SER A 238 0.16 6.93 -4.58
C SER A 238 -1.36 6.86 -4.77
N ILE A 239 -1.86 7.21 -5.96
CA ILE A 239 -3.29 7.28 -6.25
C ILE A 239 -3.86 5.88 -6.34
N ALA A 240 -4.76 5.53 -5.42
CA ALA A 240 -5.48 4.27 -5.42
C ALA A 240 -6.98 4.51 -5.25
N SER A 241 -7.83 3.78 -5.97
CA SER A 241 -9.29 3.94 -5.93
C SER A 241 -10.04 2.62 -5.75
N ARG A 242 -11.12 2.63 -4.94
CA ARG A 242 -12.06 1.52 -4.78
C ARG A 242 -13.47 2.04 -4.53
N GLY A 243 -14.38 1.69 -5.41
CA GLY A 243 -15.75 2.21 -5.39
C GLY A 243 -15.73 3.73 -5.49
N GLU A 244 -16.41 4.39 -4.56
CA GLU A 244 -16.54 5.85 -4.50
C GLU A 244 -15.32 6.55 -3.89
N ASN A 245 -14.37 5.81 -3.30
CA ASN A 245 -13.23 6.39 -2.59
C ASN A 245 -11.96 6.35 -3.44
N THR A 246 -11.30 7.50 -3.54
CA THR A 246 -9.95 7.65 -4.08
C THR A 246 -9.05 8.21 -2.99
N PHE A 247 -7.87 7.62 -2.84
CA PHE A 247 -6.85 8.03 -1.87
C PHE A 247 -5.59 8.46 -2.60
N PHE A 248 -4.89 9.46 -2.08
CA PHE A 248 -3.64 9.96 -2.65
C PHE A 248 -2.79 10.67 -1.60
N ALA A 249 -1.50 10.80 -1.90
CA ALA A 249 -0.55 11.59 -1.12
C ALA A 249 -0.23 12.92 -1.81
N ASP A 250 -0.37 14.01 -1.06
CA ASP A 250 0.07 15.35 -1.43
C ASP A 250 1.50 15.59 -0.89
N GLU A 251 1.99 16.82 -0.90
CA GLU A 251 3.33 17.19 -0.41
C GLU A 251 3.49 17.06 1.11
N GLY A 252 2.39 17.11 1.89
CA GLY A 252 2.47 17.11 3.36
C GLY A 252 1.41 16.30 4.09
N SER A 253 0.50 15.62 3.39
CA SER A 253 -0.51 14.78 4.03
C SER A 253 -1.08 13.72 3.08
N PHE A 254 -1.92 12.85 3.64
CA PHE A 254 -2.71 11.86 2.92
C PHE A 254 -4.16 12.31 2.85
N PHE A 255 -4.80 12.12 1.69
CA PHE A 255 -6.17 12.54 1.46
C PHE A 255 -7.05 11.38 0.98
N GLN A 256 -8.32 11.44 1.39
CA GLN A 256 -9.40 10.65 0.84
C GLN A 256 -10.37 11.61 0.15
N ILE A 257 -10.71 11.34 -1.10
CA ILE A 257 -11.74 12.06 -1.83
C ILE A 257 -12.82 11.07 -2.28
N THR A 258 -14.07 11.48 -2.14
CA THR A 258 -15.24 10.72 -2.59
C THR A 258 -15.67 11.18 -3.98
N SER A 259 -16.45 10.37 -4.69
CA SER A 259 -16.87 10.63 -6.07
C SER A 259 -17.72 11.89 -6.24
N ASP A 260 -18.34 12.40 -5.17
CA ASP A 260 -19.07 13.68 -5.14
C ASP A 260 -18.12 14.90 -5.00
N GLY A 261 -16.83 14.65 -4.79
CA GLY A 261 -15.80 15.66 -4.59
C GLY A 261 -15.55 16.04 -3.13
N ALA A 262 -16.21 15.44 -2.13
CA ALA A 262 -15.89 15.71 -0.73
C ALA A 262 -14.52 15.12 -0.38
N ILE A 263 -13.64 15.96 0.18
CA ILE A 263 -12.26 15.62 0.52
C ILE A 263 -12.04 15.66 2.04
N ALA A 264 -11.33 14.66 2.55
CA ALA A 264 -10.91 14.56 3.94
C ALA A 264 -9.39 14.43 4.02
N ASP A 265 -8.76 15.21 4.90
CA ASP A 265 -7.38 14.99 5.31
C ASP A 265 -7.37 13.83 6.32
N ILE A 266 -6.86 12.68 5.90
CA ILE A 266 -6.87 11.47 6.71
C ILE A 266 -5.63 11.35 7.60
N GLY A 267 -4.59 12.15 7.34
CA GLY A 267 -3.33 12.11 8.08
C GLY A 267 -3.15 13.22 9.13
N PHE A 268 -3.89 14.33 9.02
CA PHE A 268 -3.79 15.49 9.91
C PHE A 268 -3.97 15.14 11.40
N GLU A 269 -3.01 15.58 12.23
CA GLU A 269 -2.94 15.26 13.68
C GLU A 269 -3.03 13.76 13.99
N LYS A 270 -2.64 12.92 13.02
CA LYS A 270 -2.49 11.47 13.16
C LYS A 270 -1.08 11.05 12.82
N VAL A 271 -0.69 11.13 11.54
CA VAL A 271 0.58 10.56 11.02
C VAL A 271 1.37 11.51 10.12
N SER A 272 0.74 12.54 9.56
CA SER A 272 1.34 13.36 8.50
C SER A 272 2.65 14.02 8.93
N ARG A 273 2.70 14.67 10.09
CA ARG A 273 3.92 15.35 10.56
C ARG A 273 5.05 14.35 10.81
N THR A 274 4.73 13.19 11.36
CA THR A 274 5.71 12.14 11.65
C THR A 274 6.29 11.53 10.37
N ILE A 275 5.44 11.22 9.39
CA ILE A 275 5.84 10.53 8.15
C ILE A 275 6.52 11.51 7.19
N PHE A 276 5.88 12.63 6.87
CA PHE A 276 6.44 13.63 5.94
C PHE A 276 7.62 14.39 6.53
N GLY A 277 7.77 14.43 7.86
CA GLY A 277 8.98 14.96 8.50
C GLY A 277 10.21 14.05 8.37
N GLN A 278 10.03 12.78 8.00
CA GLN A 278 11.11 11.82 7.75
C GLN A 278 11.46 11.71 6.26
N LEU A 279 10.48 11.92 5.37
CA LEU A 279 10.67 11.85 3.93
C LEU A 279 11.48 13.03 3.40
N SER A 280 12.38 12.77 2.46
CA SER A 280 12.92 13.84 1.62
C SER A 280 11.90 14.25 0.56
N ALA A 281 12.00 15.48 0.04
CA ALA A 281 11.06 15.99 -0.96
C ALA A 281 11.03 15.14 -2.25
N SER A 282 12.14 14.50 -2.62
CA SER A 282 12.21 13.57 -3.75
C SER A 282 11.49 12.24 -3.48
N ASP A 283 11.52 11.75 -2.24
CA ASP A 283 10.94 10.45 -1.89
C ASP A 283 9.41 10.50 -1.81
N VAL A 284 8.84 11.68 -1.55
CA VAL A 284 7.39 11.86 -1.62
C VAL A 284 6.87 11.50 -3.00
N ALA A 285 7.53 11.95 -4.08
CA ALA A 285 7.07 11.71 -5.45
C ALA A 285 7.12 10.22 -5.86
N THR A 286 7.91 9.39 -5.16
CA THR A 286 8.11 7.98 -5.53
C THR A 286 7.21 7.02 -4.75
N MET A 287 6.42 7.48 -3.77
CA MET A 287 5.50 6.64 -3.00
C MET A 287 4.55 5.83 -3.89
N ILE A 288 4.29 4.56 -3.54
CA ILE A 288 3.33 3.72 -4.28
C ILE A 288 2.16 3.36 -3.37
N GLY A 289 0.95 3.60 -3.87
CA GLY A 289 -0.31 3.28 -3.21
C GLY A 289 -0.96 2.03 -3.79
N ALA A 290 -1.47 1.17 -2.93
CA ALA A 290 -2.28 0.02 -3.32
C ALA A 290 -3.48 -0.10 -2.40
N ILE A 291 -4.63 -0.46 -2.95
CA ILE A 291 -5.82 -0.78 -2.15
C ILE A 291 -5.93 -2.27 -1.93
N ASP A 292 -6.26 -2.64 -0.69
CA ASP A 292 -6.70 -3.97 -0.36
C ASP A 292 -8.00 -4.30 -1.12
N PRO A 293 -8.01 -5.37 -1.93
CA PRO A 293 -9.19 -5.72 -2.71
C PRO A 293 -10.34 -6.26 -1.84
N PHE A 294 -10.04 -6.75 -0.64
CA PHE A 294 -11.04 -7.33 0.27
C PHE A 294 -11.37 -6.39 1.42
N TYR A 295 -10.36 -6.08 2.24
CA TYR A 295 -10.52 -5.26 3.43
C TYR A 295 -10.61 -3.78 3.09
N SER A 296 -11.15 -3.00 4.01
CA SER A 296 -11.29 -1.56 3.80
C SER A 296 -10.01 -0.81 4.13
N ARG A 297 -8.91 -1.20 3.46
CA ARG A 297 -7.55 -0.73 3.74
C ARG A 297 -6.83 -0.25 2.50
N VAL A 298 -6.09 0.85 2.64
CA VAL A 298 -5.16 1.36 1.65
C VAL A 298 -3.76 1.34 2.25
N TYR A 299 -2.80 0.97 1.41
CA TYR A 299 -1.41 0.79 1.75
C TYR A 299 -0.57 1.80 0.97
N TRP A 300 0.42 2.39 1.61
CA TRP A 300 1.46 3.17 0.95
C TRP A 300 2.82 2.64 1.32
N THR A 301 3.60 2.23 0.32
CA THR A 301 5.01 1.90 0.50
C THR A 301 5.86 3.09 0.14
N MET A 302 6.87 3.37 0.95
CA MET A 302 7.71 4.56 0.82
C MET A 302 9.11 4.33 1.37
N ASP A 303 10.05 5.15 0.91
CA ASP A 303 11.41 5.20 1.41
C ASP A 303 11.50 6.29 2.47
N LEU A 304 11.33 5.90 3.74
CA LEU A 304 11.43 6.81 4.88
C LEU A 304 12.88 7.28 5.16
N THR A 305 13.87 6.66 4.53
CA THR A 305 15.29 6.81 4.89
C THR A 305 16.13 7.43 3.78
N GLY A 306 15.57 7.64 2.60
CA GLY A 306 16.29 8.13 1.41
C GLY A 306 17.35 7.14 0.92
N ALA A 307 17.19 5.85 1.21
CA ALA A 307 18.12 4.79 0.84
C ALA A 307 17.94 4.27 -0.62
N GLY A 308 16.92 4.77 -1.33
CA GLY A 308 16.53 4.33 -2.66
C GLY A 308 15.68 3.06 -2.69
N ILE A 309 15.23 2.55 -1.53
CA ILE A 309 14.41 1.33 -1.42
C ILE A 309 13.28 1.59 -0.42
N TYR A 310 12.07 1.13 -0.73
CA TYR A 310 10.96 1.28 0.22
C TYR A 310 11.16 0.35 1.40
N GLY A 311 11.14 0.90 2.61
CA GLY A 311 11.38 0.16 3.86
C GLY A 311 10.18 0.09 4.80
N ALA A 312 9.13 0.87 4.51
CA ALA A 312 7.94 0.94 5.35
C ALA A 312 6.67 0.91 4.52
N ILE A 313 5.65 0.23 5.06
CA ILE A 313 4.29 0.22 4.55
C ILE A 313 3.40 0.88 5.59
N LEU A 314 2.84 2.02 5.23
CA LEU A 314 1.81 2.71 6.00
C LEU A 314 0.44 2.16 5.62
N VAL A 315 -0.40 1.87 6.60
CA VAL A 315 -1.71 1.26 6.41
C VAL A 315 -2.79 2.17 6.97
N TYR A 316 -3.81 2.47 6.18
CA TYR A 316 -5.00 3.18 6.65
C TYR A 316 -6.23 2.31 6.45
N ASP A 317 -6.96 2.04 7.54
CA ASP A 317 -8.28 1.44 7.50
C ASP A 317 -9.34 2.53 7.48
N TRP A 318 -10.00 2.74 6.34
CA TRP A 318 -10.89 3.90 6.14
C TRP A 318 -12.26 3.74 6.78
N LEU A 319 -12.67 2.52 7.16
CA LEU A 319 -13.89 2.33 7.96
C LEU A 319 -13.62 2.59 9.44
N GLN A 320 -12.47 2.17 9.95
CA GLN A 320 -12.07 2.45 11.33
C GLN A 320 -11.47 3.84 11.51
N THR A 321 -11.04 4.48 10.41
CA THR A 321 -10.30 5.75 10.38
C THR A 321 -8.98 5.72 11.17
N ARG A 322 -8.33 4.55 11.17
CA ARG A 322 -7.12 4.25 11.96
C ARG A 322 -5.92 3.94 11.08
N TRP A 323 -4.74 4.29 11.59
CA TRP A 323 -3.45 4.07 10.95
C TRP A 323 -2.65 2.98 11.65
N SER A 324 -1.87 2.24 10.88
CA SER A 324 -0.76 1.42 11.37
C SER A 324 0.43 1.44 10.41
N ILE A 325 1.54 0.83 10.83
CA ILE A 325 2.78 0.77 10.05
C ILE A 325 3.41 -0.62 10.17
N ALA A 326 4.00 -1.08 9.07
CA ALA A 326 4.79 -2.30 9.00
C ALA A 326 6.15 -2.00 8.36
N ASN A 327 7.19 -2.74 8.76
CA ASN A 327 8.46 -2.73 8.06
C ASN A 327 8.46 -3.77 6.94
N GLN A 328 8.78 -3.35 5.73
CA GLN A 328 8.95 -4.28 4.62
C GLN A 328 9.82 -3.65 3.57
N THR A 329 10.96 -4.27 3.30
CA THR A 329 11.79 -3.90 2.15
C THR A 329 11.11 -4.40 0.86
N ASN A 330 10.80 -3.50 -0.06
CA ASN A 330 10.18 -3.82 -1.35
C ASN A 330 10.49 -2.77 -2.42
N VAL A 331 10.22 -3.09 -3.68
CA VAL A 331 10.32 -2.15 -4.82
C VAL A 331 8.95 -1.62 -5.27
N GLY A 332 7.89 -2.11 -4.62
CA GLY A 332 6.52 -1.65 -4.82
C GLY A 332 5.47 -2.67 -4.40
N ILE A 333 4.23 -2.21 -4.29
CA ILE A 333 3.07 -2.99 -3.85
C ILE A 333 1.91 -2.88 -4.84
N PHE A 334 1.12 -3.93 -4.97
CA PHE A 334 -0.09 -3.96 -5.79
C PHE A 334 -1.05 -5.06 -5.35
N PRO A 335 -2.36 -4.94 -5.65
CA PRO A 335 -3.26 -6.07 -5.53
C PRO A 335 -2.96 -7.08 -6.65
N ALA A 336 -2.68 -8.33 -6.28
CA ALA A 336 -2.47 -9.41 -7.24
C ALA A 336 -3.25 -10.66 -6.85
N ALA A 337 -3.58 -11.50 -7.84
CA ALA A 337 -4.18 -12.80 -7.63
C ALA A 337 -3.30 -13.85 -8.31
N THR A 338 -3.31 -15.07 -7.77
CA THR A 338 -2.72 -16.23 -8.42
C THR A 338 -3.77 -17.01 -9.21
N ALA A 339 -3.30 -17.82 -10.17
CA ALA A 339 -4.10 -18.90 -10.72
C ALA A 339 -4.27 -19.99 -9.65
N GLY A 340 -5.41 -20.70 -9.67
CA GLY A 340 -5.62 -21.83 -8.77
C GLY A 340 -4.70 -22.99 -9.16
N TYR A 341 -4.05 -23.59 -8.17
CA TYR A 341 -3.17 -24.74 -8.39
C TYR A 341 -3.93 -26.03 -8.10
N THR A 342 -3.80 -27.03 -8.98
CA THR A 342 -4.18 -28.40 -8.64
C THR A 342 -3.06 -29.05 -7.82
N LEU A 343 -3.39 -30.07 -7.00
CA LEU A 343 -2.39 -30.80 -6.19
C LEU A 343 -1.26 -31.39 -7.04
N GLU A 344 -1.55 -31.74 -8.30
CA GLU A 344 -0.57 -32.25 -9.27
C GLU A 344 0.38 -31.15 -9.79
N GLY A 345 -0.08 -29.90 -9.87
CA GLY A 345 0.75 -28.74 -10.22
C GLY A 345 1.65 -28.27 -9.07
N LEU A 346 1.33 -28.63 -7.83
CA LEU A 346 2.14 -28.29 -6.65
C LEU A 346 3.44 -29.13 -6.58
N ASP A 347 3.42 -30.35 -7.13
CA ASP A 347 4.59 -31.23 -7.25
C ASP A 347 5.66 -30.63 -8.20
N ALA A 348 5.22 -29.83 -9.19
CA ALA A 348 6.11 -29.09 -10.08
C ALA A 348 6.75 -27.85 -9.42
N ILE A 349 6.15 -27.33 -8.35
CA ILE A 349 6.66 -26.16 -7.60
C ILE A 349 7.66 -26.59 -6.53
N SER A 350 7.37 -27.69 -5.82
CA SER A 350 8.27 -28.24 -4.82
C SER A 350 8.09 -29.75 -4.68
N ALA A 351 9.19 -30.49 -4.82
CA ALA A 351 9.25 -31.93 -4.55
C ALA A 351 9.19 -32.28 -3.05
N SER A 352 9.10 -31.28 -2.15
CA SER A 352 8.95 -31.45 -0.71
C SER A 352 7.81 -30.59 -0.17
N LEU A 353 6.86 -31.25 0.51
CA LEU A 353 5.72 -30.59 1.16
C LEU A 353 6.17 -29.58 2.24
N ASP A 354 7.29 -29.86 2.90
CA ASP A 354 7.88 -29.00 3.94
C ASP A 354 8.62 -27.79 3.37
N ALA A 355 8.93 -27.77 2.08
CA ALA A 355 9.64 -26.67 1.41
C ALA A 355 8.71 -25.66 0.72
N LEU A 356 7.39 -25.81 0.86
CA LEU A 356 6.42 -24.89 0.29
C LEU A 356 6.43 -23.53 1.00
N ALA A 357 6.48 -22.45 0.23
CA ALA A 357 6.50 -21.07 0.74
C ALA A 357 5.17 -20.65 1.40
N TYR A 358 4.09 -21.38 1.15
CA TYR A 358 2.76 -21.11 1.71
C TYR A 358 2.11 -22.40 2.23
N SER A 359 1.37 -22.29 3.33
CA SER A 359 0.51 -23.38 3.82
C SER A 359 -0.47 -23.84 2.74
N LEU A 360 -0.79 -25.14 2.70
CA LEU A 360 -1.74 -25.74 1.74
C LEU A 360 -3.12 -25.07 1.76
N ASP A 361 -3.53 -24.51 2.90
CA ASP A 361 -4.82 -23.81 3.05
C ASP A 361 -4.77 -22.34 2.60
N SER A 362 -3.61 -21.87 2.11
CA SER A 362 -3.43 -20.49 1.70
C SER A 362 -4.32 -20.12 0.51
N LYS A 363 -4.91 -18.92 0.56
CA LYS A 363 -5.68 -18.35 -0.55
C LYS A 363 -4.88 -18.22 -1.85
N VAL A 364 -3.54 -18.16 -1.74
CA VAL A 364 -2.63 -18.18 -2.89
C VAL A 364 -2.76 -19.48 -3.71
N TRP A 365 -3.15 -20.60 -3.10
CA TRP A 365 -3.37 -21.86 -3.81
C TRP A 365 -4.80 -22.00 -4.35
N GLN A 366 -5.77 -21.41 -3.65
CA GLN A 366 -7.18 -21.47 -4.04
C GLN A 366 -7.49 -20.67 -5.31
N GLY A 367 -6.60 -19.73 -5.69
CA GLY A 367 -6.73 -18.91 -6.89
C GLY A 367 -7.91 -17.94 -6.83
N GLY A 368 -7.87 -16.91 -7.67
CA GLY A 368 -9.06 -16.07 -7.91
C GLY A 368 -9.44 -15.04 -6.84
N ALA A 369 -8.80 -15.04 -5.67
CA ALA A 369 -8.98 -14.02 -4.64
C ALA A 369 -7.74 -13.10 -4.55
N PRO A 370 -7.80 -11.84 -5.02
CA PRO A 370 -6.63 -10.96 -5.01
C PRO A 370 -6.20 -10.61 -3.58
N ILE A 371 -4.91 -10.60 -3.30
CA ILE A 371 -4.35 -10.20 -2.00
C ILE A 371 -3.23 -9.18 -2.26
N LEU A 372 -2.77 -8.51 -1.20
CA LEU A 372 -1.66 -7.59 -1.33
C LEU A 372 -0.40 -8.37 -1.72
N ALA A 373 0.26 -7.94 -2.79
CA ALA A 373 1.50 -8.48 -3.29
C ALA A 373 2.57 -7.38 -3.34
N ALA A 374 3.83 -7.82 -3.36
CA ALA A 374 4.96 -6.94 -3.54
C ALA A 374 6.08 -7.66 -4.29
N PHE A 375 6.96 -6.87 -4.90
CA PHE A 375 8.27 -7.38 -5.29
C PHE A 375 9.27 -7.10 -4.17
N GLY A 376 9.99 -8.13 -3.74
CA GLY A 376 11.09 -8.01 -2.80
C GLY A 376 12.26 -7.21 -3.38
N SER A 377 13.24 -6.87 -2.53
CA SER A 377 14.49 -6.24 -2.98
C SER A 377 15.36 -7.16 -3.85
N ASP A 378 15.06 -8.46 -3.86
CA ASP A 378 15.67 -9.49 -4.70
C ASP A 378 14.91 -9.70 -6.02
N PHE A 379 13.92 -8.85 -6.33
CA PHE A 379 13.06 -8.91 -7.51
C PHE A 379 12.23 -10.18 -7.65
N THR A 380 11.97 -10.88 -6.54
CA THR A 380 10.98 -11.96 -6.47
C THR A 380 9.60 -11.37 -6.22
N LEU A 381 8.57 -11.89 -6.90
CA LEU A 381 7.19 -11.58 -6.56
C LEU A 381 6.78 -12.40 -5.35
N GLY A 382 6.16 -11.77 -4.37
CA GLY A 382 5.63 -12.41 -3.18
C GLY A 382 4.30 -11.83 -2.72
N PHE A 383 3.71 -12.50 -1.73
CA PHE A 383 2.40 -12.17 -1.17
C PHE A 383 2.45 -12.01 0.35
N PHE A 384 1.62 -11.10 0.89
CA PHE A 384 1.52 -10.86 2.34
C PHE A 384 0.57 -11.83 3.03
N ASN A 385 0.99 -13.08 3.09
CA ASN A 385 0.31 -14.21 3.71
C ASN A 385 1.29 -15.25 4.25
N GLY A 386 2.57 -14.86 4.39
CA GLY A 386 3.57 -15.65 5.10
C GLY A 386 3.33 -15.65 6.61
N PRO A 387 4.27 -16.24 7.38
CA PRO A 387 4.24 -16.20 8.84
C PRO A 387 4.11 -14.76 9.36
N ASN A 388 3.48 -14.57 10.52
CA ASN A 388 3.32 -13.23 11.08
C ASN A 388 4.67 -12.56 11.33
N LYS A 389 4.82 -11.29 10.98
CA LYS A 389 6.01 -10.50 11.33
C LYS A 389 6.08 -10.29 12.85
N GLU A 390 7.28 -10.06 13.37
CA GLU A 390 7.45 -9.66 14.77
C GLU A 390 6.71 -8.34 15.01
N ALA A 391 5.73 -8.35 15.91
CA ALA A 391 4.91 -7.20 16.24
C ALA A 391 5.44 -6.50 17.49
N ILE A 392 5.50 -5.17 17.44
CA ILE A 392 5.88 -4.33 18.58
C ILE A 392 4.75 -3.34 18.82
N ILE A 393 4.22 -3.29 20.03
CA ILE A 393 3.18 -2.34 20.43
C ILE A 393 3.55 -1.75 21.77
N THR A 394 3.53 -0.42 21.89
CA THR A 394 3.78 0.27 23.16
C THR A 394 2.54 1.03 23.62
N THR A 395 2.29 0.98 24.92
CA THR A 395 1.30 1.87 25.56
C THR A 395 1.72 3.34 25.46
N GLN A 396 0.77 4.24 25.66
CA GLN A 396 1.09 5.64 25.95
C GLN A 396 2.03 5.74 27.14
N GLU A 397 2.78 6.84 27.20
CA GLU A 397 3.51 7.17 28.40
C GLU A 397 2.58 7.75 29.47
N LYS A 398 2.49 7.07 30.62
CA LYS A 398 1.80 7.57 31.80
C LYS A 398 2.81 8.14 32.79
N GLY A 399 2.43 9.23 33.46
CA GLY A 399 3.22 9.77 34.56
C GLY A 399 2.56 10.91 35.31
N ASP A 400 3.08 11.21 36.48
CA ASP A 400 2.55 12.26 37.34
C ASP A 400 3.28 13.59 37.11
N LEU A 401 2.49 14.63 36.80
CA LEU A 401 2.96 16.01 36.62
C LEU A 401 3.27 16.70 37.96
N ALA A 402 2.68 16.23 39.07
CA ALA A 402 2.90 16.77 40.41
C ALA A 402 4.19 16.23 41.07
N GLY A 403 4.99 15.45 40.35
CA GLY A 403 6.28 14.94 40.82
C GLY A 403 6.22 13.56 41.51
N GLY A 404 5.06 12.91 41.53
CA GLY A 404 4.90 11.57 42.07
C GLY A 404 5.69 10.52 41.29
N VAL A 405 6.20 9.54 42.02
CA VAL A 405 6.85 8.34 41.48
C VAL A 405 5.87 7.18 41.57
N THR A 406 5.69 6.47 40.47
CA THR A 406 4.87 5.27 40.39
C THR A 406 5.77 4.04 40.34
N LEU A 407 5.47 3.05 41.17
CA LEU A 407 6.07 1.72 41.12
C LEU A 407 5.15 0.79 40.34
N VAL A 408 5.63 0.29 39.22
CA VAL A 408 5.06 -0.87 38.54
C VAL A 408 5.68 -2.12 39.17
N SER A 409 4.84 -3.07 39.58
CA SER A 409 5.30 -4.33 40.17
C SER A 409 5.14 -5.54 39.24
N SER A 410 4.09 -5.53 38.42
CA SER A 410 3.78 -6.61 37.49
C SER A 410 3.00 -6.06 36.30
N VAL A 411 3.23 -6.64 35.13
CA VAL A 411 2.49 -6.36 33.90
C VAL A 411 1.91 -7.66 33.36
N TYR A 412 0.66 -7.62 32.92
CA TYR A 412 0.00 -8.72 32.22
C TYR A 412 -0.34 -8.27 30.79
N PRO A 413 0.32 -8.81 29.74
CA PRO A 413 -0.05 -8.51 28.37
C PRO A 413 -1.42 -9.12 28.03
N VAL A 414 -2.32 -8.33 27.47
CA VAL A 414 -3.64 -8.76 27.03
C VAL A 414 -3.56 -9.08 25.53
N VAL A 415 -2.96 -10.22 25.23
CA VAL A 415 -2.78 -10.77 23.88
C VAL A 415 -3.26 -12.22 23.90
N ASP A 416 -3.89 -12.70 22.83
CA ASP A 416 -4.34 -14.09 22.69
C ASP A 416 -3.21 -15.07 22.32
N SER A 417 -2.02 -14.87 22.89
CA SER A 417 -0.86 -15.75 22.72
C SER A 417 -0.01 -15.79 23.99
N ASP A 418 0.40 -16.99 24.38
CA ASP A 418 1.29 -17.20 25.53
C ASP A 418 2.75 -16.85 25.22
N ASN A 419 3.09 -16.68 23.93
CA ASN A 419 4.44 -16.34 23.51
C ASN A 419 4.55 -14.85 23.14
N CYS A 420 4.75 -14.02 24.16
CA CYS A 420 5.12 -12.62 24.01
C CYS A 420 6.15 -12.23 25.07
N THR A 421 6.83 -11.11 24.87
CA THR A 421 7.69 -10.51 25.89
C THR A 421 7.23 -9.09 26.20
N VAL A 422 7.60 -8.63 27.40
CA VAL A 422 7.26 -7.30 27.89
C VAL A 422 8.53 -6.57 28.31
N ALA A 423 8.65 -5.30 27.95
CA ALA A 423 9.67 -4.40 28.49
C ALA A 423 9.03 -3.14 29.09
N ILE A 424 9.59 -2.65 30.20
CA ILE A 424 9.14 -1.42 30.86
C ILE A 424 10.13 -0.29 30.54
N GLY A 425 9.66 0.70 29.79
CA GLY A 425 10.38 1.94 29.52
C GLY A 425 10.14 2.93 30.65
N SER A 426 11.19 3.56 31.15
CA SER A 426 11.11 4.44 32.32
C SER A 426 12.02 5.66 32.22
N ARG A 427 11.58 6.79 32.76
CA ARG A 427 12.40 8.01 32.93
C ARG A 427 11.86 8.92 34.02
N MET A 428 12.77 9.67 34.66
CA MET A 428 12.43 10.62 35.73
C MET A 428 12.10 12.04 35.22
N LYS A 429 12.67 12.43 34.08
CA LYS A 429 12.46 13.75 33.46
C LYS A 429 11.92 13.58 32.05
N ARG A 430 10.99 14.45 31.63
CA ARG A 430 10.41 14.44 30.27
C ARG A 430 11.42 14.60 29.15
N GLY A 431 12.51 15.33 29.37
CA GLY A 431 13.57 15.49 28.39
C GLY A 431 14.62 14.37 28.39
N ALA A 432 14.55 13.42 29.32
CA ALA A 432 15.50 12.31 29.36
C ALA A 432 15.11 11.22 28.36
N VAL A 433 16.11 10.51 27.85
CA VAL A 433 15.94 9.29 27.07
C VAL A 433 15.23 8.25 27.93
N VAL A 434 14.31 7.50 27.32
CA VAL A 434 13.60 6.39 27.98
C VAL A 434 14.56 5.22 28.12
N THR A 435 14.79 4.75 29.34
CA THR A 435 15.57 3.54 29.60
C THR A 435 14.63 2.34 29.69
N TRP A 436 14.86 1.33 28.85
CA TRP A 436 14.10 0.09 28.83
C TRP A 436 14.74 -0.97 29.71
N THR A 437 13.91 -1.78 30.37
CA THR A 437 14.38 -3.05 30.95
C THR A 437 14.75 -4.03 29.84
N ALA A 438 15.50 -5.09 30.17
CA ALA A 438 15.53 -6.27 29.32
C ALA A 438 14.11 -6.80 29.07
N GLU A 439 13.90 -7.47 27.94
CA GLU A 439 12.65 -8.15 27.62
C GLU A 439 12.36 -9.24 28.67
N ILE A 440 11.11 -9.29 29.13
CA ILE A 440 10.67 -10.17 30.21
C ILE A 440 9.62 -11.12 29.63
N THR A 441 9.92 -12.41 29.68
CA THR A 441 8.94 -13.45 29.35
C THR A 441 7.93 -13.57 30.49
N PRO A 442 6.63 -13.47 30.24
CA PRO A 442 5.61 -13.73 31.22
C PRO A 442 5.74 -15.13 31.83
N THR A 443 5.46 -15.25 33.13
CA THR A 443 5.53 -16.53 33.83
C THR A 443 4.44 -17.48 33.34
N SER A 444 4.78 -18.74 33.09
CA SER A 444 3.85 -19.74 32.56
C SER A 444 2.64 -20.04 33.46
N SER A 445 2.73 -19.78 34.77
CA SER A 445 1.65 -20.04 35.73
C SER A 445 0.64 -18.89 35.86
N THR A 446 1.04 -17.65 35.57
CA THR A 446 0.17 -16.47 35.78
C THR A 446 0.01 -15.58 34.54
N GLY A 447 0.84 -15.79 33.51
CA GLY A 447 0.94 -14.91 32.35
C GLY A 447 1.45 -13.50 32.69
N ARG A 448 2.04 -13.29 33.88
CA ARG A 448 2.55 -11.98 34.30
C ARG A 448 4.06 -11.87 34.12
N ALA A 449 4.49 -10.72 33.63
CA ALA A 449 5.87 -10.27 33.68
C ALA A 449 6.10 -9.48 34.98
N ASP A 450 6.76 -10.12 35.96
CA ASP A 450 7.02 -9.53 37.27
C ASP A 450 8.33 -8.73 37.26
N LYS A 451 8.22 -7.41 37.47
CA LYS A 451 9.36 -6.51 37.53
C LYS A 451 9.01 -5.28 38.34
N LEU A 452 9.79 -5.03 39.38
CA LEU A 452 9.76 -3.77 40.10
C LEU A 452 10.48 -2.69 39.26
N ASN A 453 9.73 -1.67 38.84
CA ASN A 453 10.28 -0.48 38.20
C ASN A 453 9.60 0.76 38.78
N ALA A 454 10.38 1.63 39.42
CA ALA A 454 9.90 2.89 40.01
C ALA A 454 10.37 4.07 39.16
N SER A 455 9.42 4.83 38.60
CA SER A 455 9.75 6.02 37.81
C SER A 455 8.60 7.04 37.81
N ARG A 456 8.89 8.24 37.33
CA ARG A 456 7.87 9.29 37.17
C ARG A 456 7.07 9.09 35.90
N PHE A 457 7.74 8.75 34.80
CA PHE A 457 7.14 8.47 33.51
C PHE A 457 7.48 7.05 33.10
N GLN A 458 6.46 6.29 32.72
CA GLN A 458 6.57 4.89 32.37
C GLN A 458 5.72 4.56 31.16
N LYS A 459 6.22 3.64 30.34
CA LYS A 459 5.49 2.98 29.26
C LYS A 459 5.86 1.52 29.20
N VAL A 460 4.95 0.73 28.68
CA VAL A 460 5.09 -0.72 28.51
C VAL A 460 5.14 -1.03 27.02
N ARG A 461 6.11 -1.85 26.61
CA ARG A 461 6.22 -2.46 25.29
C ARG A 461 5.84 -3.92 25.39
N VAL A 462 5.02 -4.37 24.46
CA VAL A 462 4.74 -5.78 24.20
C VAL A 462 5.35 -6.14 22.86
N THR A 463 6.11 -7.21 22.83
CA THR A 463 6.74 -7.76 21.62
C THR A 463 6.20 -9.17 21.42
N ILE A 464 5.64 -9.43 20.23
CA ILE A 464 5.16 -10.76 19.84
C ILE A 464 6.11 -11.28 18.76
N PRO A 465 6.88 -12.37 19.02
CA PRO A 465 7.90 -12.85 18.10
C PRO A 465 7.37 -13.19 16.70
N ALA A 466 8.25 -13.08 15.70
CA ALA A 466 7.93 -13.51 14.34
C ALA A 466 7.50 -14.99 14.29
N GLY A 467 6.57 -15.29 13.39
CA GLY A 467 5.98 -16.62 13.20
C GLY A 467 4.94 -17.01 14.25
N GLN A 468 4.74 -16.23 15.32
CA GLN A 468 3.72 -16.57 16.32
C GLN A 468 2.31 -16.37 15.80
N THR A 469 1.44 -17.34 16.11
CA THR A 469 0.01 -17.25 15.80
C THR A 469 -0.70 -16.51 16.92
N TRP A 470 -1.37 -15.42 16.56
CA TRP A 470 -2.18 -14.57 17.44
C TRP A 470 -3.20 -13.82 16.58
N HIS A 471 -4.30 -13.38 17.17
CA HIS A 471 -5.38 -12.70 16.45
C HIS A 471 -5.67 -11.33 17.04
N HIS A 472 -5.51 -11.14 18.35
CA HIS A 472 -5.88 -9.90 19.02
C HIS A 472 -4.88 -9.50 20.11
N ALA A 473 -4.27 -8.33 19.94
CA ALA A 473 -3.54 -7.62 20.99
C ALA A 473 -4.38 -6.42 21.45
N GLN A 474 -4.87 -6.46 22.70
CA GLN A 474 -5.86 -5.51 23.21
C GLN A 474 -5.27 -4.47 24.18
N GLY A 475 -4.13 -4.76 24.81
CA GLY A 475 -3.51 -3.84 25.77
C GLY A 475 -2.64 -4.55 26.78
N VAL A 476 -2.46 -3.90 27.94
CA VAL A 476 -1.74 -4.45 29.09
C VAL A 476 -2.48 -4.12 30.39
N ASP A 477 -2.56 -5.04 31.34
CA ASP A 477 -2.95 -4.73 32.72
C ASP A 477 -1.70 -4.47 33.56
N VAL A 478 -1.66 -3.29 34.17
CA VAL A 478 -0.50 -2.85 34.95
C VAL A 478 -0.87 -2.76 36.43
N ASN A 479 -0.07 -3.42 37.26
CA ASN A 479 -0.14 -3.23 38.71
C ASN A 479 0.80 -2.10 39.11
N ALA A 480 0.25 -0.90 39.23
CA ALA A 480 0.95 0.33 39.57
C ALA A 480 0.51 0.86 40.94
N LYS A 481 1.46 1.33 41.75
CA LYS A 481 1.20 1.97 43.04
C LYS A 481 2.04 3.24 43.21
N PRO A 482 1.48 4.33 43.76
CA PRO A 482 2.27 5.50 44.14
C PRO A 482 3.29 5.15 45.23
N THR A 483 4.54 5.62 45.08
CA THR A 483 5.64 5.36 46.04
C THR A 483 6.26 6.62 46.64
N GLY A 484 5.56 7.75 46.55
CA GLY A 484 5.99 9.05 47.10
C GLY A 484 6.35 10.08 46.03
N GLN A 485 6.85 11.24 46.45
CA GLN A 485 7.33 12.31 45.58
C GLN A 485 8.85 12.43 45.72
N ARG A 486 9.55 12.67 44.60
CA ARG A 486 11.00 12.87 44.61
C ARG A 486 11.41 14.04 43.77
#